data_AF-A0AAW1CRE5-F1
#
_entry.id   AF-A0AAW1CRE5-F1
#
_cell.length_a   1.000
_cell.length_b   1.000
_cell.length_c   1.000
_cell.angle_alpha   90.00
_cell.angle_beta   90.00
_cell.angle_gamma   90.00
#
_symmetry.space_group_name_H-M   'P 1'
#
loop_
_entity.id
_entity.type
_entity.pdbx_description
1 polymer ?
#
loop_
_entity_poly.entity_id
_entity_poly.type
_entity_poly.pdbx_seq_one_letter_code
_entity_poly.pdbx_strand_id
1 'polypeptide(L)'
;MFRLPFAAGSVFSASMLDTLLYQAFVKDYVITFVRLLLGVDQAPGSGFLTSMKITKEDMWIRTYGRLYQKLCSTTCEIPIGIYRTQDTSTTASPQVIHLDRFFFFF
;
A
#
# COMPACT_ATOMS: atom_id res chain seq x y z
N MET A 1 -1.90 14.82 10.04
CA MET A 1 -1.50 14.13 8.79
C MET A 1 -0.17 14.63 8.24
N PHE A 2 0.11 15.94 8.15
CA PHE A 2 1.35 16.44 7.51
C PHE A 2 2.63 16.38 8.36
N ARG A 3 2.59 15.81 9.57
CA ARG A 3 3.80 15.64 10.36
C ARG A 3 4.64 14.52 9.75
N LEU A 4 5.91 14.81 9.47
CA LEU A 4 6.90 13.86 8.94
C LEU A 4 6.87 12.46 9.59
N PRO A 5 6.89 12.31 10.94
CA PRO A 5 6.85 10.97 11.54
C PRO A 5 5.55 10.20 11.26
N PHE A 6 4.42 10.89 11.08
CA PHE A 6 3.18 10.26 10.68
C PHE A 6 3.21 9.85 9.20
N ALA A 7 3.68 10.74 8.32
CA ALA A 7 3.76 10.47 6.88
C ALA A 7 4.79 9.38 6.52
N ALA A 8 5.84 9.22 7.34
CA ALA A 8 6.83 8.17 7.22
C ALA A 8 6.36 6.82 7.79
N GLY A 9 5.16 6.75 8.39
CA GLY A 9 4.64 5.53 9.01
C GLY A 9 5.36 5.10 10.29
N SER A 10 6.22 5.95 10.88
CA SER A 10 6.95 5.63 12.12
C SER A 10 6.12 5.86 13.39
N VAL A 11 4.94 6.48 13.26
CA VAL A 11 4.03 6.73 14.38
C VAL A 11 2.63 6.26 14.04
N PHE A 12 2.08 5.42 14.92
CA PHE A 12 0.71 4.93 14.87
C PHE A 12 0.01 5.19 16.22
N SER A 13 -1.27 5.53 16.20
CA SER A 13 -2.08 5.73 17.41
C SER A 13 -3.43 5.04 17.27
N ALA A 14 -3.90 4.40 18.35
CA ALA A 14 -5.18 3.69 18.36
C ALA A 14 -6.38 4.60 18.01
N SER A 15 -6.34 5.88 18.41
CA SER A 15 -7.40 6.85 18.12
C SER A 15 -7.57 7.16 16.62
N MET A 16 -6.61 6.78 15.78
CA MET A 16 -6.76 6.89 14.33
C MET A 16 -7.84 5.93 13.80
N LEU A 17 -8.12 4.83 14.52
CA LEU A 17 -9.15 3.86 14.16
C LEU A 17 -10.57 4.31 14.57
N ASP A 18 -10.72 5.36 15.38
CA ASP A 18 -12.03 5.83 15.82
C ASP A 18 -12.91 6.22 14.62
N THR A 19 -12.31 6.90 13.64
CA THR A 19 -13.00 7.27 12.40
C THR A 19 -13.47 6.06 11.59
N LEU A 20 -12.75 4.94 11.65
CA LEU A 20 -13.13 3.68 11.01
C LEU A 20 -14.36 3.09 11.68
N LEU A 21 -14.42 3.10 13.02
CA LEU A 21 -15.60 2.63 13.75
C LEU A 21 -16.85 3.46 13.42
N TYR A 22 -16.72 4.78 13.32
CA TYR A 22 -17.82 5.63 12.87
C TYR A 22 -18.26 5.32 11.42
N GLN A 23 -17.31 5.00 10.54
CA GLN A 23 -17.62 4.61 9.15
C GLN A 23 -18.27 3.22 9.06
N ALA A 24 -17.89 2.29 9.94
CA ALA A 24 -18.44 0.94 9.97
C ALA A 24 -19.95 0.93 10.26
N PHE A 25 -20.47 1.96 10.96
CA PHE A 25 -21.92 2.10 11.19
C PHE A 25 -22.74 2.23 9.89
N VAL A 26 -22.17 2.86 8.87
CA VAL A 26 -22.84 3.04 7.56
C VAL A 26 -22.44 1.95 6.58
N LYS A 27 -21.30 1.30 6.82
CA LYS A 27 -20.66 0.37 5.90
C LYS A 27 -20.18 -0.86 6.65
N ASP A 28 -21.06 -1.84 6.79
CA ASP A 28 -20.80 -3.08 7.54
C ASP A 28 -19.58 -3.86 7.00
N TYR A 29 -19.25 -3.68 5.71
CA TYR A 29 -18.12 -4.34 5.06
C TYR A 29 -16.74 -3.81 5.48
N VAL A 30 -16.65 -2.62 6.11
CA VAL A 30 -15.36 -1.97 6.41
C VAL A 30 -14.53 -2.77 7.40
N ILE A 31 -15.16 -3.33 8.43
CA ILE A 31 -14.46 -4.13 9.46
C ILE A 31 -13.92 -5.42 8.84
N THR A 32 -14.75 -6.15 8.09
CA THR A 32 -14.34 -7.38 7.42
C THR A 32 -13.22 -7.12 6.40
N PHE A 33 -13.33 -6.05 5.62
CA PHE A 33 -12.32 -5.67 4.64
C PHE A 33 -10.96 -5.38 5.29
N VAL A 34 -10.93 -4.63 6.39
CA VAL A 34 -9.69 -4.31 7.10
C VAL A 34 -9.10 -5.53 7.78
N ARG A 35 -9.92 -6.45 8.30
CA ARG A 35 -9.47 -7.73 8.88
C ARG A 35 -8.81 -8.63 7.84
N LEU A 36 -9.37 -8.71 6.63
CA LEU A 36 -8.77 -9.41 5.50
C LEU A 36 -7.47 -8.73 5.06
N LEU A 37 -7.46 -7.39 4.97
CA LEU A 37 -6.29 -6.61 4.54
C LEU A 37 -5.10 -6.77 5.50
N LEU A 38 -5.36 -6.79 6.81
CA LEU A 38 -4.37 -7.04 7.86
C LEU A 38 -4.00 -8.53 7.98
N GLY A 39 -4.74 -9.43 7.32
CA GLY A 39 -4.55 -10.87 7.38
C GLY A 39 -4.98 -11.51 8.71
N VAL A 40 -5.80 -10.83 9.51
CA VAL A 40 -6.37 -11.35 10.77
C VAL A 40 -7.37 -12.47 10.47
N ASP A 41 -8.21 -12.24 9.46
CA ASP A 41 -9.09 -13.27 8.90
C ASP A 41 -8.54 -13.71 7.55
N GLN A 42 -8.73 -15.00 7.23
CA GLN A 42 -8.41 -15.56 5.92
C GLN A 42 -9.63 -16.31 5.41
N ALA A 43 -9.97 -16.11 4.14
CA ALA A 43 -11.08 -16.78 3.48
C ALA A 43 -10.59 -17.43 2.19
N PRO A 44 -11.20 -18.55 1.73
CA PRO A 44 -10.90 -19.08 0.40
C PRO A 44 -11.11 -18.00 -0.66
N GLY A 45 -10.09 -17.75 -1.49
CA GLY A 45 -10.12 -16.67 -2.49
C GLY A 45 -9.76 -15.27 -1.96
N SER A 46 -9.39 -15.11 -0.68
CA SER A 46 -8.77 -13.86 -0.23
C SER A 46 -7.31 -13.78 -0.69
N GLY A 47 -6.79 -12.56 -0.80
CA GLY A 47 -5.35 -12.37 -0.94
C GLY A 47 -4.77 -11.54 0.19
N PHE A 48 -3.55 -11.04 0.01
CA PHE A 48 -2.75 -10.46 1.09
C PHE A 48 -2.02 -9.19 0.63
N LEU A 49 -1.62 -8.37 1.60
CA LEU A 49 -0.73 -7.24 1.35
C LEU A 49 0.70 -7.73 1.17
N THR A 50 1.34 -7.26 0.10
CA THR A 50 2.76 -7.45 -0.15
C THR A 50 3.39 -6.12 -0.58
N SER A 51 4.71 -6.01 -0.47
CA SER A 51 5.43 -4.85 -0.97
C SER A 51 6.47 -5.29 -2.00
N MET A 52 6.61 -4.52 -3.07
CA MET A 52 7.70 -4.68 -4.03
C MET A 52 8.55 -3.42 -4.04
N LYS A 53 9.86 -3.60 -3.95
CA LYS A 53 10.83 -2.53 -4.18
C LYS A 53 10.96 -2.28 -5.68
N ILE A 54 10.69 -1.05 -6.13
CA ILE A 54 10.91 -0.63 -7.50
C ILE A 54 12.42 -0.42 -7.69
N THR A 55 13.00 -1.17 -8.61
CA THR A 55 14.43 -1.07 -8.98
C THR A 55 14.61 -0.17 -10.20
N LYS A 56 15.86 0.11 -10.58
CA LYS A 56 16.17 0.92 -11.78
C LYS A 56 15.61 0.31 -13.07
N GLU A 57 15.50 -1.01 -13.12
CA GLU A 57 14.96 -1.75 -14.26
C GLU A 57 13.46 -1.58 -14.44
N ASP A 58 12.73 -1.17 -13.41
CA ASP A 58 11.31 -0.82 -13.49
C ASP A 58 11.09 0.69 -13.71
N MET A 59 12.14 1.50 -13.56
CA MET A 59 12.07 2.97 -13.69
C MET A 59 11.79 3.45 -15.12
N TRP A 60 11.98 2.59 -16.14
CA TRP A 60 11.50 2.87 -17.50
C TRP A 60 9.98 3.13 -17.53
N ILE A 61 9.24 2.56 -16.57
CA ILE A 61 7.82 2.80 -16.34
C ILE A 61 7.67 4.10 -15.56
N ARG A 62 7.67 5.21 -16.30
CA ARG A 62 7.66 6.57 -15.72
C ARG A 62 6.38 6.93 -14.97
N THR A 63 5.28 6.21 -15.19
CA THR A 63 3.96 6.56 -14.64
C THR A 63 3.34 5.39 -13.90
N TYR A 64 2.65 5.69 -12.80
CA TYR A 64 1.92 4.70 -12.01
C TYR A 64 0.90 3.91 -12.84
N GLY A 65 0.23 4.55 -13.80
CA GLY A 65 -0.76 3.89 -14.66
C GLY A 65 -0.16 2.78 -15.53
N ARG A 66 1.05 2.97 -16.07
CA ARG A 66 1.74 1.91 -16.84
C ARG A 66 2.24 0.79 -15.92
N LEU A 67 2.63 1.12 -14.70
CA LEU A 67 3.02 0.13 -13.70
C LEU A 67 1.81 -0.72 -13.32
N TYR A 68 0.67 -0.10 -13.07
CA TYR A 68 -0.61 -0.77 -12.83
C TYR A 68 -0.94 -1.74 -13.97
N GLN A 69 -0.90 -1.27 -15.22
CA GLN A 69 -1.16 -2.14 -16.39
C GLN A 69 -0.22 -3.34 -16.46
N LYS A 70 1.09 -3.13 -16.27
CA LYS A 70 2.07 -4.24 -16.25
C LYS A 70 1.70 -5.26 -15.18
N LEU A 71 1.53 -4.82 -13.93
CA LEU A 71 1.26 -5.72 -12.79
C LEU A 71 -0.05 -6.49 -12.95
N CYS A 72 -1.11 -5.83 -13.38
CA CYS A 72 -2.37 -6.51 -13.64
C CYS A 72 -2.25 -7.53 -14.79
N SER A 73 -1.43 -7.25 -15.82
CA SER A 73 -1.26 -8.16 -16.96
C SER A 73 -0.29 -9.32 -16.71
N THR A 74 0.71 -9.16 -15.83
CA THR A 74 1.76 -10.16 -15.63
C THR A 74 1.55 -11.01 -14.39
N THR A 75 1.12 -10.39 -13.29
CA THR A 75 1.03 -11.03 -11.97
C THR A 75 -0.38 -10.99 -11.39
N CYS A 76 -1.33 -10.37 -12.08
CA CYS A 76 -2.69 -10.12 -11.58
C CYS A 76 -2.72 -9.36 -10.24
N GLU A 77 -1.68 -8.56 -9.96
CA GLU A 77 -1.57 -7.79 -8.73
C GLU A 77 -2.18 -6.40 -8.92
N ILE A 78 -2.81 -5.90 -7.85
CA ILE A 78 -3.42 -4.56 -7.83
C ILE A 78 -2.59 -3.67 -6.90
N PRO A 79 -1.80 -2.72 -7.41
CA PRO A 79 -1.08 -1.79 -6.55
C PRO A 79 -2.07 -0.78 -5.92
N ILE A 80 -1.90 -0.49 -4.62
CA ILE A 80 -2.76 0.42 -3.85
C ILE A 80 -2.05 1.75 -3.58
N GLY A 81 -0.74 1.72 -3.33
CA GLY A 81 -0.01 2.89 -2.90
C GLY A 81 1.48 2.82 -3.22
N ILE A 82 2.13 3.99 -3.22
CA ILE A 82 3.57 4.13 -3.37
C ILE A 82 4.13 4.77 -2.11
N TYR A 83 5.06 4.09 -1.45
CA TYR A 83 5.87 4.63 -0.39
C TYR A 83 7.21 5.12 -0.96
N ARG A 84 7.41 6.44 -0.97
CA ARG A 84 8.64 7.08 -1.47
C ARG A 84 9.52 7.49 -0.30
N THR A 85 10.77 7.05 -0.30
CA THR A 85 11.79 7.60 0.58
C THR A 85 12.58 8.66 -0.18
N GLN A 86 12.59 9.90 0.31
CA GLN A 86 13.52 10.93 -0.15
C GLN A 86 14.63 11.08 0.89
N ASP A 87 15.88 10.94 0.48
CA ASP A 87 17.01 11.29 1.33
C ASP A 87 17.21 12.82 1.24
N THR A 88 16.95 13.52 2.33
CA THR A 88 17.19 14.98 2.43
C THR A 88 18.69 15.30 2.45
N SER A 89 19.53 14.31 2.76
CA SER A 89 20.99 14.41 2.76
C SER A 89 21.55 13.90 1.44
N THR A 90 21.99 14.82 0.58
CA THR A 90 22.87 14.57 -0.58
C THR A 90 22.16 14.17 -1.88
N THR A 91 22.34 15.02 -2.88
CA THR A 91 22.07 14.83 -4.31
C THR A 91 22.87 13.65 -4.91
N ALA A 92 22.70 12.40 -4.43
CA ALA A 92 23.40 11.24 -5.02
C ALA A 92 22.90 9.83 -4.60
N SER A 93 21.99 9.66 -3.62
CA SER A 93 21.56 8.31 -3.22
C SER A 93 20.42 7.78 -4.11
N PRO A 94 20.38 6.46 -4.40
CA PRO A 94 19.32 5.88 -5.22
C PRO A 94 17.99 5.96 -4.46
N GLN A 95 17.02 6.69 -5.03
CA GLN A 95 15.67 6.73 -4.50
C GLN A 95 15.08 5.32 -4.47
N VAL A 96 14.90 4.79 -3.27
CA VAL A 96 14.21 3.53 -3.05
C VAL A 96 12.71 3.84 -3.01
N ILE A 97 11.98 3.27 -3.96
CA ILE A 97 10.53 3.39 -3.99
C ILE A 97 9.96 2.02 -3.64
N HIS A 98 9.19 1.94 -2.57
CA HIS A 98 8.42 0.76 -2.23
C HIS A 98 7.00 0.92 -2.79
N LEU A 99 6.51 -0.10 -3.47
CA LEU A 99 5.15 -0.19 -3.97
C LEU A 99 4.40 -1.21 -3.12
N ASP A 100 3.36 -0.76 -2.44
CA ASP A 100 2.46 -1.66 -1.72
C ASP A 100 1.44 -2.22 -2.72
N ARG A 101 1.42 -3.55 -2.81
CA ARG A 101 0.57 -4.34 -3.71
C ARG A 101 -0.41 -5.13 -2.89
N PHE A 102 -1.59 -5.30 -3.44
CA PHE A 102 -2.57 -6.24 -2.95
C PHE A 102 -2.66 -7.40 -3.93
N PHE A 103 -2.50 -8.61 -3.41
CA PHE A 103 -2.91 -9.79 -4.13
C PHE A 103 -4.43 -9.90 -4.00
N PHE A 104 -5.15 -9.92 -5.11
CA PHE A 104 -6.49 -10.51 -5.13
C PHE A 104 -6.35 -11.87 -5.80
N PHE A 105 -6.70 -12.94 -5.10
CA PHE A 105 -7.14 -14.14 -5.81
C PHE A 105 -8.56 -13.83 -6.29
N PHE A 106 -8.76 -13.83 -7.61
CA PHE A 106 -10.11 -13.98 -8.17
C PHE A 106 -10.40 -15.47 -8.34
#